data_AF-A0AAV4MXA4-F1
#
_entry.id   AF-A0AAV4MXA4-F1
#
_cell.length_a   1.000
_cell.length_b   1.000
_cell.length_c   1.000
_cell.angle_alpha   90.00
_cell.angle_beta   90.00
_cell.angle_gamma   90.00
#
_symmetry.space_group_name_H-M   'P 1'
#
loop_
_entity.id
_entity.type
_entity.pdbx_description
1 polymer ?
#
loop_
_entity_poly.entity_id
_entity_poly.type
_entity_poly.pdbx_seq_one_letter_code
_entity_poly.pdbx_strand_id
1 'polypeptide(L)'
;MASVVDKIAAIEAEMARTQRNKATMGHLGLLKARLAKLKRELMTPKGGGGGPGEGFDVAKTGDARIGFVGFPSVGKSTLMNTLAGVFSEVAAYEFTTLTTVPGVIKYKGAKIQLLDLPGIIEGAKDGKGRGRQVIAVARTCSLIFIVLDVLKPLLHKRLIEHELEGFGIRLNKDPPGIVLRKKDKGGINLPSDGISE
;
A
#
# COMPACT_ATOMS: atom_id res chain seq x y z
N MET A 1 -7.42 -22.13 16.28
CA MET A 1 -6.42 -21.06 16.51
C MET A 1 -6.90 -19.81 15.80
N ALA A 2 -6.88 -18.64 16.46
CA ALA A 2 -7.28 -17.38 15.83
C ALA A 2 -6.38 -17.03 14.64
N SER A 3 -6.98 -16.59 13.53
CA SER A 3 -6.25 -16.21 12.32
C SER A 3 -5.42 -14.93 12.55
N VAL A 4 -4.47 -14.64 11.66
CA VAL A 4 -3.67 -13.40 11.72
C VAL A 4 -4.57 -12.17 11.62
N VAL A 5 -5.66 -12.26 10.83
CA VAL A 5 -6.65 -11.20 10.66
C VAL A 5 -7.40 -10.95 11.97
N ASP A 6 -7.82 -12.01 12.66
CA ASP A 6 -8.51 -11.89 13.96
C ASP A 6 -7.62 -11.24 15.02
N LYS A 7 -6.32 -11.57 15.02
CA LYS A 7 -5.34 -10.96 15.94
C LYS A 7 -5.15 -9.47 15.67
N ILE A 8 -5.17 -9.05 14.41
CA ILE A 8 -5.10 -7.64 14.02
C ILE A 8 -6.35 -6.91 14.50
N ALA A 9 -7.53 -7.44 14.21
CA ALA A 9 -8.80 -6.85 14.63
C ALA A 9 -8.89 -6.71 16.16
N ALA A 10 -8.44 -7.72 16.92
CA ALA A 10 -8.41 -7.67 18.37
C ALA A 10 -7.50 -6.55 18.90
N ILE A 11 -6.29 -6.38 18.32
CA ILE A 11 -5.37 -5.30 18.70
C ILE A 11 -5.94 -3.93 18.34
N GLU A 12 -6.55 -3.78 17.16
CA GLU A 12 -7.17 -2.53 16.73
C GLU A 12 -8.34 -2.13 17.65
N ALA A 13 -9.20 -3.10 18.02
CA ALA A 13 -10.27 -2.88 18.98
C ALA A 13 -9.74 -2.52 20.38
N GLU A 14 -8.67 -3.17 20.83
CA GLU A 14 -8.03 -2.86 22.11
C GLU A 14 -7.42 -1.45 22.10
N MET A 15 -6.73 -1.07 21.03
CA MET A 15 -6.18 0.28 20.88
C MET A 15 -7.28 1.34 20.85
N ALA A 16 -8.42 1.06 20.20
CA ALA A 16 -9.53 1.99 20.07
C ALA A 16 -10.22 2.30 21.41
N ARG A 17 -10.38 1.30 22.28
CA ARG A 17 -10.98 1.49 23.62
C ARG A 17 -10.00 2.03 24.68
N THR A 18 -8.69 1.99 24.42
CA THR A 18 -7.67 2.35 25.41
C THR A 18 -7.40 3.86 25.36
N GLN A 19 -7.69 4.57 26.47
CA GLN A 19 -7.36 5.99 26.58
C GLN A 19 -5.83 6.20 26.63
N ARG A 20 -5.33 7.21 25.92
CA ARG A 20 -3.90 7.56 25.88
C ARG A 20 -3.51 8.41 27.11
N ASN A 21 -2.76 7.84 28.04
CA ASN A 21 -2.25 8.53 29.24
C ASN A 21 -0.90 7.92 29.70
N LYS A 22 -0.24 8.53 30.71
CA LYS A 22 1.10 8.10 31.19
C LYS A 22 1.17 6.61 31.55
N ALA A 23 0.09 6.04 32.10
CA ALA A 23 0.04 4.64 32.49
C ALA A 23 -0.13 3.70 31.28
N THR A 24 -0.85 4.12 30.23
CA THR A 24 -1.15 3.27 29.07
C THR A 24 -0.19 3.44 27.90
N MET A 25 0.63 4.51 27.87
CA MET A 25 1.53 4.81 26.76
C MET A 25 2.50 3.66 26.41
N GLY A 26 3.08 3.00 27.42
CA GLY A 26 3.97 1.86 27.20
C GLY A 26 3.26 0.68 26.53
N HIS A 27 2.06 0.35 27.02
CA HIS A 27 1.20 -0.69 26.45
C HIS A 27 0.78 -0.38 25.02
N LEU A 28 0.31 0.85 24.77
CA LEU A 28 -0.03 1.31 23.42
C LEU A 28 1.16 1.23 22.46
N GLY A 29 2.37 1.52 22.94
CA GLY A 29 3.61 1.34 22.17
C GLY A 29 3.85 -0.12 21.77
N LEU A 30 3.67 -1.04 22.72
CA LEU A 30 3.79 -2.48 22.48
C LEU A 30 2.71 -3.00 21.51
N LEU A 31 1.46 -2.54 21.65
CA LEU A 31 0.37 -2.87 20.73
C LEU A 31 0.67 -2.40 19.31
N LYS A 32 1.17 -1.17 19.13
CA LYS A 32 1.60 -0.65 17.82
C LYS A 32 2.71 -1.51 17.20
N ALA A 33 3.71 -1.92 17.98
CA ALA A 33 4.79 -2.78 17.51
C ALA A 33 4.26 -4.16 17.08
N ARG A 34 3.36 -4.77 17.86
CA ARG A 34 2.70 -6.04 17.54
C ARG A 34 1.85 -5.93 16.28
N LEU A 35 1.04 -4.88 16.15
CA LEU A 35 0.22 -4.61 14.98
C LEU A 35 1.08 -4.49 13.71
N ALA A 36 2.18 -3.73 13.78
CA ALA A 36 3.10 -3.58 12.65
C ALA A 36 3.75 -4.92 12.24
N LYS A 37 4.10 -5.78 13.21
CA LYS A 37 4.64 -7.13 12.95
C LYS A 37 3.61 -8.03 12.25
N LEU A 38 2.38 -8.06 12.73
CA LEU A 38 1.30 -8.88 12.13
C LEU A 38 0.89 -8.37 10.74
N LYS A 39 0.79 -7.05 10.55
CA LYS A 39 0.54 -6.46 9.22
C LYS A 39 1.66 -6.80 8.25
N ARG A 40 2.92 -6.79 8.70
CA ARG A 40 4.06 -7.25 7.89
C ARG A 40 3.93 -8.72 7.52
N GLU A 41 3.57 -9.59 8.46
CA GLU A 41 3.40 -11.03 8.23
C GLU A 41 2.34 -11.32 7.14
N LEU A 42 1.24 -10.55 7.11
CA LEU A 42 0.23 -10.66 6.05
C LEU A 42 0.75 -10.30 4.65
N MET A 43 1.75 -9.41 4.59
CA MET A 43 2.32 -8.90 3.35
C MET A 43 3.52 -9.72 2.86
N THR A 44 4.30 -10.31 3.76
CA THR A 44 5.40 -11.21 3.35
C THR A 44 4.82 -12.50 2.76
N PRO A 45 5.21 -12.90 1.53
CA PRO A 45 4.88 -14.22 1.03
C PRO A 45 5.50 -15.27 1.96
N LYS A 46 4.72 -16.25 2.39
CA LYS A 46 5.27 -17.42 3.10
C LYS A 46 6.16 -18.17 2.11
N GLY A 47 7.47 -18.00 2.24
CA GLY A 47 8.44 -18.68 1.40
C GLY A 47 8.35 -20.20 1.54
N GLY A 48 8.25 -20.89 0.40
CA GLY A 48 8.33 -22.34 0.30
C GLY A 48 8.28 -22.77 -1.17
N GLY A 49 9.44 -23.02 -1.77
CA GLY A 49 9.60 -23.70 -3.05
C GLY A 49 9.84 -22.78 -4.25
N GLY A 50 11.04 -22.86 -4.82
CA GLY A 50 11.39 -22.31 -6.14
C GLY A 50 10.74 -23.08 -7.30
N GLY A 51 9.41 -23.20 -7.27
CA GLY A 51 8.61 -23.44 -8.47
C GLY A 51 8.08 -22.10 -8.96
N PRO A 52 7.73 -21.97 -10.25
CA PRO A 52 7.05 -20.78 -10.75
C PRO A 52 5.64 -20.76 -10.14
N GLY A 53 5.52 -20.36 -8.87
CA GLY A 53 4.24 -19.93 -8.35
C GLY A 53 3.79 -18.83 -9.28
N GLU A 54 2.62 -19.00 -9.90
CA GLU A 54 2.06 -18.08 -10.89
C GLU A 54 2.37 -16.64 -10.47
N GLY A 55 3.42 -16.10 -11.07
CA GLY A 55 3.95 -14.80 -10.75
C GLY A 55 2.99 -13.81 -11.35
N PHE A 56 1.91 -13.51 -10.64
CA PHE A 56 0.96 -12.45 -10.95
C PHE A 56 1.58 -11.06 -10.70
N ASP A 57 2.88 -10.93 -10.97
CA ASP A 57 3.58 -9.66 -11.09
C ASP A 57 3.27 -9.17 -12.50
N VAL A 58 2.38 -8.17 -12.62
CA VAL A 58 2.20 -7.48 -13.90
C VAL A 58 3.60 -7.08 -14.35
N ALA A 59 4.10 -7.65 -15.45
CA ALA A 59 5.48 -7.45 -15.85
C ALA A 59 5.78 -5.94 -15.94
N LYS A 60 6.92 -5.51 -15.41
CA LYS A 60 7.31 -4.10 -15.46
C LYS A 60 7.58 -3.75 -16.90
N THR A 61 6.73 -2.90 -17.47
CA THR A 61 6.91 -2.39 -18.82
C THR A 61 7.25 -0.90 -18.74
N GLY A 62 8.31 -0.50 -19.43
CA GLY A 62 8.75 0.89 -19.47
C GLY A 62 9.54 1.35 -18.24
N ASP A 63 9.66 2.68 -18.14
CA ASP A 63 10.53 3.39 -17.20
C ASP A 63 9.87 3.59 -15.83
N ALA A 64 8.56 3.84 -15.80
CA ALA A 64 7.80 4.12 -14.58
C ALA A 64 6.42 3.45 -14.56
N ARG A 65 5.89 3.22 -13.36
CA ARG A 65 4.53 2.72 -13.11
C ARG A 65 3.72 3.76 -12.35
N ILE A 66 2.52 4.06 -12.84
CA ILE A 66 1.56 4.95 -12.19
C ILE A 66 0.31 4.15 -11.85
N GLY A 67 0.01 4.03 -10.56
CA GLY A 67 -1.21 3.38 -10.07
C GLY A 67 -2.34 4.38 -9.85
N PHE A 68 -3.57 4.04 -10.24
CA PHE A 68 -4.75 4.84 -9.95
C PHE A 68 -5.59 4.17 -8.86
N VAL A 69 -5.96 4.95 -7.85
CA VAL A 69 -6.78 4.51 -6.72
C VAL A 69 -7.93 5.49 -6.54
N GLY A 70 -9.15 4.99 -6.48
CA GLY A 70 -10.34 5.82 -6.30
C GLY A 70 -11.58 4.95 -6.23
N PHE A 71 -12.60 5.41 -5.51
CA PHE A 71 -13.86 4.66 -5.37
C PHE A 71 -14.50 4.43 -6.76
N PRO A 72 -15.40 3.44 -6.91
CA PRO A 72 -16.21 3.36 -8.11
C PRO A 72 -16.90 4.70 -8.43
N SER A 73 -17.13 4.95 -9.71
CA SER A 73 -17.88 6.12 -10.20
C SER A 73 -17.26 7.50 -9.94
N VAL A 74 -16.02 7.61 -9.43
CA VAL A 74 -15.29 8.90 -9.31
C VAL A 74 -14.68 9.39 -10.64
N GLY A 75 -14.95 8.71 -11.75
CA GLY A 75 -14.36 9.03 -13.06
C GLY A 75 -12.95 8.50 -13.30
N LYS A 76 -12.43 7.61 -12.42
CA LYS A 76 -11.09 7.01 -12.55
C LYS A 76 -10.83 6.40 -13.92
N SER A 77 -11.72 5.52 -14.40
CA SER A 77 -11.53 4.85 -15.70
C SER A 77 -11.57 5.82 -16.87
N THR A 78 -12.45 6.83 -16.82
CA THR A 78 -12.51 7.90 -17.83
C THR A 78 -11.19 8.68 -17.87
N LEU A 79 -10.68 9.11 -16.71
CA LEU A 79 -9.40 9.82 -16.61
C LEU A 79 -8.23 8.98 -17.16
N MET A 80 -8.16 7.70 -16.78
CA MET A 80 -7.12 6.79 -17.26
C MET A 80 -7.20 6.59 -18.77
N ASN A 81 -8.40 6.39 -19.32
CA ASN A 81 -8.60 6.22 -20.76
C ASN A 81 -8.28 7.50 -21.54
N THR A 82 -8.62 8.68 -21.01
CA THR A 82 -8.25 9.96 -21.63
C THR A 82 -6.73 10.14 -21.63
N LEU A 83 -6.04 9.88 -20.52
CA LEU A 83 -4.58 9.95 -20.46
C LEU A 83 -3.93 8.93 -21.39
N ALA A 84 -4.44 7.71 -21.43
CA ALA A 84 -3.97 6.68 -22.34
C ALA A 84 -4.15 7.14 -23.80
N GLY A 85 -5.34 7.59 -24.19
CA GLY A 85 -5.65 8.03 -25.55
C GLY A 85 -4.82 9.23 -26.02
N VAL A 86 -4.53 10.19 -25.15
CA VAL A 86 -3.71 11.38 -25.48
C VAL A 86 -2.24 11.02 -25.72
N PHE A 87 -1.73 9.97 -25.07
CA PHE A 87 -0.30 9.63 -25.04
C PHE A 87 0.04 8.23 -25.59
N SER A 88 -0.90 7.56 -26.29
CA SER A 88 -0.73 6.18 -26.76
C SER A 88 0.03 6.07 -28.09
N GLU A 89 0.94 5.09 -28.18
CA GLU A 89 1.63 4.64 -29.41
C GLU A 89 1.14 3.24 -29.88
N VAL A 90 -0.04 2.76 -29.44
CA VAL A 90 -0.61 1.40 -29.68
C VAL A 90 0.00 0.31 -28.79
N ALA A 91 -0.78 -0.13 -27.78
CA ALA A 91 -0.69 -1.46 -27.15
C ALA A 91 -1.90 -1.68 -26.22
N ALA A 92 -3.11 -1.74 -26.78
CA ALA A 92 -4.29 -2.21 -26.08
C ALA A 92 -4.27 -3.75 -26.03
N TYR A 93 -3.37 -4.32 -25.21
CA TYR A 93 -3.43 -5.74 -24.89
C TYR A 93 -4.33 -5.92 -23.67
N GLU A 94 -5.59 -6.17 -23.96
CA GLU A 94 -6.67 -6.37 -23.01
C GLU A 94 -6.57 -7.77 -22.40
N PHE A 95 -5.67 -8.00 -21.45
CA PHE A 95 -5.68 -9.24 -20.65
C PHE A 95 -5.09 -9.00 -19.26
N THR A 96 -5.95 -8.99 -18.23
CA THR A 96 -5.82 -9.73 -16.95
C THR A 96 -6.83 -9.25 -15.91
N THR A 97 -7.27 -10.17 -15.06
CA THR A 97 -8.46 -10.09 -14.19
C THR A 97 -8.23 -9.46 -12.81
N LEU A 98 -7.01 -9.02 -12.49
CA LEU A 98 -6.64 -8.59 -11.12
C LEU A 98 -6.26 -7.11 -11.01
N THR A 99 -5.73 -6.53 -12.09
CA THR A 99 -5.49 -5.10 -12.29
C THR A 99 -5.64 -4.86 -13.78
N THR A 100 -6.62 -4.07 -14.21
CA THR A 100 -6.67 -3.66 -15.62
C THR A 100 -5.43 -2.79 -15.88
N VAL A 101 -4.62 -3.16 -16.86
CA VAL A 101 -3.54 -2.31 -17.35
C VAL A 101 -4.15 -1.49 -18.49
N PRO A 102 -4.59 -0.23 -18.28
CA PRO A 102 -5.15 0.57 -19.36
C PRO A 102 -4.15 0.89 -20.48
N GLY A 103 -2.84 0.69 -20.24
CA GLY A 103 -1.83 0.69 -21.30
C GLY A 103 -0.50 1.27 -20.87
N VAL A 104 0.41 1.36 -21.84
CA VAL A 104 1.69 2.07 -21.72
C VAL A 104 1.59 3.35 -22.54
N ILE A 105 1.84 4.49 -21.91
CA ILE A 105 1.90 5.78 -22.57
C ILE A 105 3.35 6.21 -22.79
N LYS A 106 3.58 7.10 -23.75
CA LYS A 106 4.88 7.74 -23.96
C LYS A 106 4.78 9.22 -23.66
N TYR A 107 5.52 9.68 -22.66
CA TYR A 107 5.53 11.08 -22.26
C TYR A 107 6.96 11.59 -22.18
N LYS A 108 7.29 12.61 -22.98
CA LYS A 108 8.63 13.19 -23.07
C LYS A 108 9.75 12.14 -23.27
N GLY A 109 9.48 11.12 -24.09
CA GLY A 109 10.41 10.03 -24.39
C GLY A 109 10.41 8.87 -23.41
N ALA A 110 9.80 9.01 -22.22
CA ALA A 110 9.68 7.94 -21.24
C ALA A 110 8.41 7.10 -21.48
N LYS A 111 8.53 5.77 -21.36
CA LYS A 111 7.42 4.81 -21.37
C LYS A 111 6.88 4.66 -19.95
N ILE A 112 5.60 4.97 -19.76
CA ILE A 112 4.96 4.95 -18.45
C ILE A 112 3.80 3.97 -18.49
N GLN A 113 3.83 2.97 -17.63
CA GLN A 113 2.77 1.99 -17.47
C GLN A 113 1.67 2.55 -16.54
N LEU A 114 0.44 2.62 -17.03
CA LEU A 114 -0.73 3.00 -16.24
C LEU A 114 -1.40 1.74 -15.69
N LEU A 115 -1.68 1.73 -14.40
CA LEU A 115 -2.23 0.59 -13.68
C LEU A 115 -3.49 1.01 -12.93
N ASP A 116 -4.58 0.28 -13.14
CA ASP A 116 -5.74 0.40 -12.27
C ASP A 116 -5.53 -0.51 -11.06
N LEU A 117 -5.79 0.00 -9.85
CA LEU A 117 -5.65 -0.74 -8.60
C LEU A 117 -7.03 -1.02 -7.97
N PRO A 118 -7.90 -1.82 -8.63
CA PRO A 118 -9.18 -2.20 -8.06
C PRO A 118 -8.97 -3.02 -6.79
N GLY A 119 -9.78 -2.83 -5.76
CA GLY A 119 -9.74 -3.65 -4.55
C GLY A 119 -8.90 -3.14 -3.38
N ILE A 120 -8.14 -2.04 -3.51
CA ILE A 120 -7.59 -1.32 -2.33
C ILE A 120 -8.73 -0.78 -1.46
N ILE A 121 -9.85 -0.41 -2.08
CA ILE A 121 -10.94 0.34 -1.45
C ILE A 121 -12.08 -0.56 -0.96
N GLU A 122 -12.37 -1.66 -1.65
CA GLU A 122 -13.63 -2.40 -1.45
C GLU A 122 -13.52 -3.67 -0.58
N GLY A 123 -12.34 -4.19 -0.24
CA GLY A 123 -12.36 -5.49 0.46
C GLY A 123 -11.06 -6.21 0.75
N ALA A 124 -9.97 -5.52 1.08
CA ALA A 124 -8.81 -6.22 1.65
C ALA A 124 -9.12 -6.90 3.01
N LYS A 125 -10.26 -6.59 3.63
CA LYS A 125 -10.76 -7.24 4.85
C LYS A 125 -11.36 -8.64 4.64
N ASP A 126 -11.82 -8.98 3.44
CA ASP A 126 -12.59 -10.22 3.23
C ASP A 126 -11.76 -11.49 3.07
N GLY A 127 -10.43 -11.42 3.18
CA GLY A 127 -9.56 -12.61 3.19
C GLY A 127 -9.61 -13.46 1.91
N LYS A 128 -10.36 -13.05 0.88
CA LYS A 128 -10.55 -13.75 -0.39
C LYS A 128 -9.31 -13.66 -1.29
N GLY A 129 -8.10 -13.92 -0.80
CA GLY A 129 -6.85 -14.14 -1.56
C GLY A 129 -6.33 -13.02 -2.51
N ARG A 130 -7.18 -12.10 -2.94
CA ARG A 130 -7.01 -11.18 -4.08
C ARG A 130 -6.46 -9.82 -3.64
N GLY A 131 -6.70 -9.41 -2.39
CA GLY A 131 -6.17 -8.15 -1.85
C GLY A 131 -4.64 -8.11 -1.80
N ARG A 132 -3.97 -9.26 -1.54
CA ARG A 132 -2.50 -9.35 -1.52
C ARG A 132 -1.86 -8.99 -2.87
N GLN A 133 -2.50 -9.35 -3.96
CA GLN A 133 -1.98 -9.13 -5.32
C GLN A 133 -2.00 -7.64 -5.65
N VAL A 134 -3.14 -6.97 -5.38
CA VAL A 134 -3.30 -5.52 -5.60
C VAL A 134 -2.29 -4.71 -4.77
N ILE A 135 -2.02 -5.15 -3.53
CA ILE A 135 -1.01 -4.54 -2.65
C ILE A 135 0.40 -4.65 -3.23
N ALA A 136 0.76 -5.82 -3.78
CA ALA A 136 2.06 -6.03 -4.38
C ALA A 136 2.28 -5.07 -5.56
N VAL A 137 1.28 -4.93 -6.42
CA VAL A 137 1.32 -4.00 -7.56
C VAL A 137 1.40 -2.55 -7.08
N ALA A 138 0.58 -2.14 -6.11
CA ALA A 138 0.59 -0.77 -5.57
C ALA A 138 1.96 -0.37 -4.98
N ARG A 139 2.65 -1.30 -4.32
CA ARG A 139 4.00 -1.07 -3.75
C ARG A 139 5.10 -0.92 -4.79
N THR A 140 4.87 -1.38 -6.02
CA THR A 140 5.83 -1.27 -7.13
C THR A 140 5.63 -0.01 -7.95
N CYS A 141 4.55 0.74 -7.70
CA CYS A 141 4.25 1.98 -8.41
C CYS A 141 5.23 3.07 -7.98
N SER A 142 5.72 3.84 -8.96
CA SER A 142 6.55 5.02 -8.72
C SER A 142 5.71 6.21 -8.25
N LEU A 143 4.44 6.25 -8.66
CA LEU A 143 3.48 7.29 -8.29
C LEU A 143 2.08 6.67 -8.17
N ILE A 144 1.27 7.20 -7.23
CA ILE A 144 -0.13 6.82 -7.07
C ILE A 144 -1.00 8.06 -7.25
N PHE A 145 -1.93 8.02 -8.20
CA PHE A 145 -3.01 9.00 -8.31
C PHE A 145 -4.20 8.58 -7.46
N ILE A 146 -4.56 9.43 -6.50
CA ILE A 146 -5.79 9.29 -5.71
C ILE A 146 -6.88 10.12 -6.40
N VAL A 147 -7.82 9.43 -7.04
CA VAL A 147 -8.96 10.06 -7.74
C VAL A 147 -10.12 10.16 -6.76
N LEU A 148 -10.59 11.39 -6.52
CA LEU A 148 -11.63 11.71 -5.57
C LEU A 148 -12.81 12.38 -6.26
N ASP A 149 -14.01 12.09 -5.76
CA ASP A 149 -15.20 12.89 -6.05
C ASP A 149 -15.16 14.14 -5.17
N VAL A 150 -15.24 15.33 -5.79
CA VAL A 150 -15.24 16.64 -5.13
C VAL A 150 -16.45 16.85 -4.22
N LEU A 151 -17.53 16.10 -4.40
CA LEU A 151 -18.71 16.14 -3.54
C LEU A 151 -18.50 15.40 -2.20
N LYS A 152 -17.57 14.44 -2.15
CA LYS A 152 -17.25 13.63 -0.95
C LYS A 152 -15.74 13.40 -0.74
N PRO A 153 -14.87 14.41 -0.87
CA PRO A 153 -13.44 14.19 -1.04
C PRO A 153 -12.77 13.75 0.27
N LEU A 154 -13.20 14.32 1.41
CA LEU A 154 -12.56 14.08 2.71
C LEU A 154 -12.74 12.64 3.20
N LEU A 155 -13.94 12.08 3.05
CA LEU A 155 -14.23 10.71 3.46
C LEU A 155 -13.46 9.72 2.58
N HIS A 156 -13.54 9.88 1.25
CA HIS A 156 -12.86 9.00 0.31
C HIS A 156 -11.35 9.04 0.50
N LYS A 157 -10.78 10.25 0.63
CA LYS A 157 -9.35 10.46 0.89
C LYS A 157 -8.91 9.72 2.14
N ARG A 158 -9.61 9.93 3.27
CA ARG A 158 -9.25 9.32 4.55
C ARG A 158 -9.26 7.79 4.48
N LEU A 159 -10.26 7.20 3.82
CA LEU A 159 -10.37 5.75 3.68
C LEU A 159 -9.24 5.19 2.81
N ILE A 160 -8.95 5.84 1.68
CA ILE A 160 -7.86 5.44 0.77
C ILE A 160 -6.49 5.54 1.46
N GLU A 161 -6.21 6.66 2.13
CA GLU A 161 -4.95 6.87 2.85
C GLU A 161 -4.77 5.83 3.96
N HIS A 162 -5.82 5.55 4.74
CA HIS A 162 -5.78 4.55 5.81
C HIS A 162 -5.42 3.15 5.27
N GLU A 163 -6.00 2.75 4.14
CA GLU A 163 -5.75 1.44 3.54
C GLU A 163 -4.34 1.35 2.94
N LEU A 164 -3.90 2.37 2.20
CA LEU A 164 -2.53 2.44 1.68
C LEU A 164 -1.50 2.42 2.82
N GLU A 165 -1.73 3.16 3.90
CA GLU A 165 -0.86 3.13 5.08
C GLU A 165 -0.87 1.77 5.79
N GLY A 166 -2.03 1.12 5.85
CA GLY A 166 -2.21 -0.25 6.34
C GLY A 166 -1.38 -1.28 5.58
N PHE A 167 -1.17 -1.06 4.29
CA PHE A 167 -0.30 -1.87 3.42
C PHE A 167 1.16 -1.43 3.40
N GLY A 168 1.54 -0.53 4.30
CA GLY A 168 2.93 -0.07 4.43
C GLY A 168 3.37 0.93 3.36
N ILE A 169 2.45 1.43 2.54
CA ILE A 169 2.73 2.53 1.61
C ILE A 169 2.74 3.83 2.42
N ARG A 170 3.69 4.72 2.13
CA ARG A 170 3.84 6.01 2.80
C ARG A 170 3.80 7.09 1.74
N LEU A 171 2.63 7.69 1.56
CA LEU A 171 2.41 8.70 0.54
C LEU A 171 3.13 10.00 0.92
N ASN A 172 3.90 10.56 -0.02
CA ASN A 172 4.54 11.87 0.10
C ASN A 172 5.34 12.06 1.41
N LYS A 173 6.03 11.01 1.87
CA LYS A 173 6.81 11.01 3.11
C LYS A 173 8.20 10.45 2.83
N ASP A 174 9.21 11.19 3.26
CA ASP A 174 10.57 10.68 3.29
C ASP A 174 10.75 9.68 4.44
N PRO A 175 11.69 8.72 4.31
CA PRO A 175 12.08 7.89 5.44
C PRO A 175 12.50 8.76 6.63
N PRO A 176 12.03 8.46 7.85
CA PRO A 176 12.43 9.23 9.02
C PRO A 176 13.94 9.11 9.22
N GLY A 177 14.61 10.20 9.61
CA GLY A 177 16.05 10.28 9.89
C GLY A 177 16.49 9.55 11.16
N ILE A 178 16.05 8.29 11.33
CA ILE A 178 16.31 7.46 12.50
C ILE A 178 17.27 6.35 12.12
N VAL A 179 18.42 6.30 12.79
CA VAL A 179 19.43 5.25 12.59
C VAL A 179 19.34 4.22 13.72
N LEU A 180 19.10 2.96 13.37
CA LEU A 180 19.10 1.85 14.32
C LEU A 180 20.38 1.03 14.17
N ARG A 181 21.24 1.04 15.19
CA ARG A 181 22.43 0.19 15.26
C ARG A 181 22.21 -0.93 16.28
N LYS A 182 22.14 -2.18 15.78
CA LYS A 182 22.02 -3.36 16.63
C LYS A 182 23.33 -3.56 17.40
N LYS A 183 23.21 -3.79 18.71
CA LYS A 183 24.33 -4.13 19.60
C LYS A 183 24.10 -5.53 20.17
N ASP A 184 25.18 -6.24 20.46
CA ASP A 184 25.10 -7.60 21.02
C ASP A 184 24.83 -7.59 22.52
N LYS A 185 25.26 -6.54 23.24
CA LYS A 185 25.12 -6.38 24.69
C LYS A 185 24.86 -4.91 25.06
N GLY A 186 24.43 -4.67 26.29
CA GLY A 186 24.28 -3.31 26.85
C GLY A 186 22.89 -2.67 26.69
N GLY A 187 21.85 -3.45 26.40
CA GLY A 187 20.46 -2.97 26.35
C GLY A 187 20.18 -1.97 25.23
N ILE A 188 19.12 -1.18 25.40
CA ILE A 188 18.73 -0.11 24.46
C ILE A 188 19.36 1.19 24.93
N ASN A 189 20.16 1.81 24.07
CA ASN A 189 20.76 3.12 24.32
C ASN A 189 20.16 4.13 23.33
N LEU A 190 19.55 5.18 23.87
CA LEU A 190 19.06 6.33 23.12
C LEU A 190 20.05 7.48 23.38
N PRO A 191 20.91 7.84 22.40
CA PRO A 191 21.75 9.01 22.56
C PRO A 191 20.84 10.25 22.73
N SER A 192 21.17 11.09 23.72
CA SER A 192 20.45 12.34 23.98
C SER A 192 20.60 13.36 22.85
N ASP A 193 21.64 13.21 22.04
CA ASP A 193 22.03 14.16 21.00
C ASP A 193 21.78 13.53 19.64
N GLY A 194 20.75 13.99 18.94
CA GLY A 194 20.36 13.36 17.67
C GLY A 194 19.15 13.98 16.96
N ILE A 195 19.04 15.30 16.97
CA ILE A 195 18.44 16.04 15.85
C ILE A 195 19.53 17.03 15.42
N SER A 196 20.57 16.53 14.75
CA SER A 196 21.39 17.41 13.91
C SER A 196 20.61 17.63 12.62
N GLU A 197 20.27 18.89 12.37
CA GLU A 197 19.63 19.39 11.14
C GLU A 197 20.28 18.86 9.85
#